data_AF-A0A3D6DFY7-F1
#
_entry.id   AF-A0A3D6DFY7-F1
#
_cell.length_a   1.000
_cell.length_b   1.000
_cell.length_c   1.000
_cell.angle_alpha   90.00
_cell.angle_beta   90.00
_cell.angle_gamma   90.00
#
_symmetry.space_group_name_H-M   'P 1'
#
loop_
_entity.id
_entity.type
_entity.pdbx_description
1 polymer ?
#
loop_
_entity_poly.entity_id
_entity_poly.type
_entity_poly.pdbx_seq_one_letter_code
_entity_poly.pdbx_strand_id
1 'polypeptide(L)'
;MTLTSLGARAANVYLMDTGAELGRPFVFVEGIDFGLSGTSSDLQLGDFGWAAFNGCSSDQYPMMANMPVLLDSLMQRGFHPVLVDFEAGTGDIFANAELLVDILTHLKEHQHDARPMALGGASMGGQIARIALRMMEDEGASHCSQLYLSLDSPHRGANIPIGLQQIIAALSSNGGAVGPLSAALSSTAARQLLLKQLLPLNPRQAYQDSLNTLGWPQWCRNIGIANGALGPVADPNQPLLDFEYAILSSEALGDIGGLLDLEIHADPGSITHPFAAPFAPVTSLLEMPSGGNWPWPLDLTVGHDVQGAAAWGGSLDLMPGGTRPSLHQFAEAFNASLAAMDLPWPLQIPAITADEYQPLHCFIPTASALGIAPPWEGITAEQLVTDSPFDDVHFATVNEPHSEINPANIQFVLNQLDLTECPIPPGDLTGEVVLNDTGDWFLTALTVLGRLCLQSAEQEFGADAAAPSSHGTFEILSCPGLLTVGAEGILELGGGAASEMATAQLTVRSGSILRIEGQLVLHPGSELVLESGATLQIAGGILDQRPHSTIQAQPGSTIESEGHNVWAQAFASQLILDASVTLFEHSQWHHHFSPEARIWTTSHCGFELH
;
A
#
# COMPACT_ATOMS: atom_id res chain seq x y z
N MET A 1 -4.44 23.39 -3.70
CA MET A 1 -5.37 22.67 -2.81
C MET A 1 -6.77 22.92 -3.30
N THR A 2 -7.38 21.91 -3.91
CA THR A 2 -8.79 21.90 -4.26
C THR A 2 -9.56 21.44 -3.02
N LEU A 3 -10.33 22.34 -2.43
CA LEU A 3 -11.34 22.02 -1.43
C LEU A 3 -12.67 21.74 -2.15
N THR A 4 -13.57 21.00 -1.53
CA THR A 4 -14.94 20.86 -2.03
C THR A 4 -15.63 22.22 -2.10
N SER A 5 -16.80 22.29 -2.74
CA SER A 5 -17.64 23.50 -2.75
C SER A 5 -18.02 24.01 -1.35
N LEU A 6 -17.85 23.17 -0.32
CA LEU A 6 -18.07 23.46 1.10
C LEU A 6 -16.79 23.78 1.89
N GLY A 7 -15.61 23.77 1.25
CA GLY A 7 -14.34 24.04 1.93
C GLY A 7 -13.78 22.86 2.72
N ALA A 8 -14.29 21.64 2.52
CA ALA A 8 -13.86 20.41 3.20
C ALA A 8 -13.12 19.47 2.23
N ARG A 9 -12.58 18.35 2.73
CA ARG A 9 -12.21 17.17 1.93
C ARG A 9 -13.30 16.13 2.12
N ALA A 10 -13.58 15.33 1.11
CA ALA A 10 -14.64 14.33 1.17
C ALA A 10 -14.32 13.10 0.33
N ALA A 11 -14.91 11.99 0.75
CA ALA A 11 -14.86 10.70 0.10
C ALA A 11 -16.20 9.99 0.33
N ASN A 12 -16.61 9.18 -0.64
CA ASN A 12 -17.65 8.18 -0.44
C ASN A 12 -17.01 6.89 0.09
N VAL A 13 -17.64 6.31 1.11
CA VAL A 13 -17.27 5.01 1.67
C VAL A 13 -18.39 4.04 1.37
N TYR A 14 -18.11 3.09 0.48
CA TYR A 14 -19.06 2.10 0.03
C TYR A 14 -18.83 0.79 0.77
N LEU A 15 -19.91 0.18 1.25
CA LEU A 15 -19.87 -1.08 1.97
C LEU A 15 -20.68 -2.13 1.21
N MET A 16 -20.14 -3.35 1.12
CA MET A 16 -20.87 -4.47 0.54
C MET A 16 -22.08 -4.82 1.42
N ASP A 17 -23.28 -4.86 0.85
CA ASP A 17 -24.46 -5.31 1.61
C ASP A 17 -24.38 -6.82 1.85
N THR A 18 -23.94 -7.19 3.06
CA THR A 18 -23.91 -8.58 3.53
C THR A 18 -25.17 -8.96 4.33
N GLY A 19 -26.16 -8.05 4.45
CA GLY A 19 -27.33 -8.23 5.31
C GLY A 19 -27.03 -8.22 6.81
N ALA A 20 -25.85 -7.72 7.21
CA ALA A 20 -25.38 -7.67 8.59
C ALA A 20 -24.79 -6.29 8.93
N GLU A 21 -24.54 -6.04 10.22
CA GLU A 21 -23.76 -4.88 10.68
C GLU A 21 -22.32 -4.94 10.13
N LEU A 22 -21.58 -3.83 10.24
CA LEU A 22 -20.19 -3.76 9.76
C LEU A 22 -19.35 -4.85 10.45
N GLY A 23 -18.91 -5.84 9.65
CA GLY A 23 -18.06 -6.94 10.09
C GLY A 23 -16.59 -6.53 10.12
N ARG A 24 -15.69 -7.47 9.83
CA ARG A 24 -14.24 -7.24 9.70
C ARG A 24 -13.92 -6.53 8.37
N PRO A 25 -13.52 -5.26 8.33
CA PRO A 25 -13.34 -4.57 7.05
C PRO A 25 -12.20 -5.14 6.20
N PHE A 26 -12.41 -5.23 4.88
CA PHE A 26 -11.34 -5.22 3.88
C PHE A 26 -11.48 -3.91 3.11
N VAL A 27 -10.64 -2.94 3.45
CA VAL A 27 -10.71 -1.58 2.90
C VAL A 27 -9.86 -1.52 1.64
N PHE A 28 -10.46 -1.14 0.52
CA PHE A 28 -9.78 -0.90 -0.74
C PHE A 28 -9.80 0.58 -1.07
N VAL A 29 -8.62 1.17 -1.25
CA VAL A 29 -8.44 2.59 -1.55
C VAL A 29 -8.22 2.75 -3.04
N GLU A 30 -9.05 3.59 -3.67
CA GLU A 30 -8.96 3.82 -5.11
C GLU A 30 -7.65 4.50 -5.57
N GLY A 31 -7.41 4.42 -6.88
CA GLY A 31 -6.28 5.07 -7.54
C GLY A 31 -6.51 6.55 -7.89
N ILE A 32 -5.68 7.06 -8.79
CA ILE A 32 -5.88 8.41 -9.34
C ILE A 32 -7.07 8.42 -10.29
N ASP A 33 -8.09 9.21 -9.98
CA ASP A 33 -9.28 9.39 -10.82
C ASP A 33 -9.35 10.81 -11.39
N PHE A 34 -9.23 10.91 -12.72
CA PHE A 34 -9.23 12.17 -13.44
C PHE A 34 -10.64 12.70 -13.75
N GLY A 35 -11.69 11.88 -13.61
CA GLY A 35 -13.07 12.26 -13.87
C GLY A 35 -13.31 12.82 -15.29
N LEU A 36 -12.61 12.29 -16.29
CA LEU A 36 -12.60 12.85 -17.65
C LEU A 36 -13.95 12.67 -18.37
N SER A 37 -14.74 11.66 -17.98
CA SER A 37 -16.09 11.45 -18.49
C SER A 37 -17.12 12.41 -17.88
N GLY A 38 -16.77 13.10 -16.78
CA GLY A 38 -17.70 13.91 -16.01
C GLY A 38 -18.80 13.10 -15.32
N THR A 39 -18.62 11.79 -15.18
CA THR A 39 -19.59 10.92 -14.52
C THR A 39 -19.50 11.09 -13.01
N SER A 40 -20.64 11.30 -12.36
CA SER A 40 -20.77 11.26 -10.91
C SER A 40 -22.16 10.75 -10.58
N SER A 41 -22.24 9.84 -9.61
CA SER A 41 -23.51 9.30 -9.12
C SER A 41 -23.37 8.96 -7.64
N ASP A 42 -24.48 8.53 -7.01
CA ASP A 42 -24.42 8.02 -5.64
C ASP A 42 -23.42 6.85 -5.49
N LEU A 43 -23.03 6.18 -6.57
CA LEU A 43 -22.13 5.03 -6.61
C LEU A 43 -20.72 5.31 -7.18
N GLN A 44 -20.39 6.56 -7.52
CA GLN A 44 -19.04 6.94 -7.98
C GLN A 44 -18.74 8.45 -7.87
N LEU A 45 -17.50 8.80 -7.50
CA LEU A 45 -16.96 10.16 -7.56
C LEU A 45 -15.86 10.30 -8.63
N GLY A 46 -16.25 10.16 -9.90
CA GLY A 46 -15.33 10.26 -11.02
C GLY A 46 -15.60 9.18 -12.04
N ASP A 47 -14.57 8.77 -12.78
CA ASP A 47 -14.68 7.70 -13.77
C ASP A 47 -14.72 6.32 -13.10
N PHE A 48 -13.99 6.10 -12.01
CA PHE A 48 -13.95 4.86 -11.23
C PHE A 48 -14.99 4.94 -10.09
N GLY A 49 -15.41 3.79 -9.57
CA GLY A 49 -16.36 3.75 -8.46
C GLY A 49 -16.87 2.35 -8.18
N TRP A 50 -17.98 2.25 -7.46
CA TRP A 50 -18.47 0.99 -6.88
C TRP A 50 -18.73 -0.11 -7.94
N ALA A 51 -19.31 0.23 -9.09
CA ALA A 51 -19.58 -0.74 -10.16
C ALA A 51 -18.29 -1.30 -10.77
N ALA A 52 -17.26 -0.46 -10.97
CA ALA A 52 -15.97 -0.88 -11.48
C ALA A 52 -15.23 -1.76 -10.46
N PHE A 53 -15.25 -1.38 -9.19
CA PHE A 53 -14.72 -2.18 -8.09
C PHE A 53 -15.38 -3.55 -8.00
N ASN A 54 -16.70 -3.65 -8.21
CA ASN A 54 -17.41 -4.93 -8.23
C ASN A 54 -17.30 -5.69 -9.57
N GLY A 55 -16.42 -5.28 -10.48
CA GLY A 55 -16.23 -5.93 -11.79
C GLY A 55 -17.44 -5.84 -12.73
N CYS A 56 -18.42 -4.98 -12.44
CA CYS A 56 -19.63 -4.81 -13.25
C CYS A 56 -19.41 -3.92 -14.49
N SER A 57 -18.27 -3.23 -14.55
CA SER A 57 -17.90 -2.32 -15.64
C SER A 57 -16.66 -2.82 -16.41
N SER A 58 -16.57 -4.14 -16.68
CA SER A 58 -15.39 -4.76 -17.31
C SER A 58 -15.02 -4.19 -18.69
N ASP A 59 -15.97 -3.57 -19.39
CA ASP A 59 -15.70 -2.93 -20.69
C ASP A 59 -14.85 -1.65 -20.52
N GLN A 60 -15.08 -0.90 -19.44
CA GLN A 60 -14.34 0.31 -19.10
C GLN A 60 -13.11 0.02 -18.22
N TYR A 61 -13.24 -1.00 -17.35
CA TYR A 61 -12.21 -1.42 -16.40
C TYR A 61 -11.91 -2.92 -16.54
N PRO A 62 -11.33 -3.37 -17.67
CA PRO A 62 -11.04 -4.79 -17.88
C PRO A 62 -10.04 -5.35 -16.86
N MET A 63 -9.14 -4.51 -16.35
CA MET A 63 -8.18 -4.86 -15.30
C MET A 63 -8.85 -5.26 -13.97
N MET A 64 -10.13 -4.92 -13.77
CA MET A 64 -10.91 -5.28 -12.56
C MET A 64 -11.80 -6.51 -12.77
N ALA A 65 -11.72 -7.19 -13.92
CA ALA A 65 -12.64 -8.28 -14.28
C ALA A 65 -12.63 -9.45 -13.29
N ASN A 66 -11.50 -9.73 -12.62
CA ASN A 66 -11.41 -10.79 -11.60
C ASN A 66 -11.64 -10.29 -10.17
N MET A 67 -11.91 -9.01 -9.95
CA MET A 67 -12.19 -8.49 -8.61
C MET A 67 -13.35 -9.22 -7.91
N PRO A 68 -14.46 -9.61 -8.59
CA PRO A 68 -15.52 -10.42 -7.96
C PRO A 68 -15.00 -11.72 -7.31
N VAL A 69 -13.99 -12.37 -7.91
CA VAL A 69 -13.40 -13.61 -7.37
C VAL A 69 -12.64 -13.33 -6.07
N LEU A 70 -11.92 -12.20 -6.01
CA LEU A 70 -11.27 -11.76 -4.78
C LEU A 70 -12.30 -11.42 -3.71
N LEU A 71 -13.32 -10.62 -4.05
CA LEU A 71 -14.38 -10.20 -3.12
C LEU A 71 -15.13 -11.40 -2.53
N ASP A 72 -15.49 -12.39 -3.34
CA ASP A 72 -16.13 -13.63 -2.88
C ASP A 72 -15.20 -14.40 -1.91
N SER A 73 -13.90 -14.47 -2.22
CA SER A 73 -12.92 -15.15 -1.37
C SER A 73 -12.68 -14.43 -0.04
N LEU A 74 -12.76 -13.10 -0.03
CA LEU A 74 -12.69 -12.26 1.15
C LEU A 74 -13.93 -12.44 2.03
N MET A 75 -15.13 -12.40 1.43
CA MET A 75 -16.38 -12.63 2.16
C MET A 75 -16.45 -14.03 2.80
N GLN A 76 -15.94 -15.06 2.12
CA GLN A 76 -15.82 -16.42 2.68
C GLN A 76 -14.87 -16.49 3.89
N ARG A 77 -13.89 -15.59 3.98
CA ARG A 77 -12.98 -15.44 5.13
C ARG A 77 -13.56 -14.54 6.24
N GLY A 78 -14.80 -14.06 6.05
CA GLY A 78 -15.49 -13.20 7.00
C GLY A 78 -15.09 -11.73 6.91
N PHE A 79 -14.40 -11.31 5.84
CA PHE A 79 -14.19 -9.90 5.56
C PHE A 79 -15.46 -9.25 4.99
N HIS A 80 -15.60 -7.97 5.28
CA HIS A 80 -16.63 -7.08 4.77
C HIS A 80 -15.95 -6.09 3.80
N PRO A 81 -16.10 -6.26 2.48
CA PRO A 81 -15.46 -5.36 1.52
C PRO A 81 -15.95 -3.92 1.63
N VAL A 82 -15.00 -2.99 1.63
CA VAL A 82 -15.21 -1.54 1.70
C VAL A 82 -14.41 -0.87 0.59
N LEU A 83 -15.00 0.06 -0.16
CA LEU A 83 -14.29 0.93 -1.11
C LEU A 83 -14.27 2.36 -0.57
N VAL A 84 -13.09 2.99 -0.62
CA VAL A 84 -12.93 4.43 -0.40
C VAL A 84 -12.69 5.10 -1.75
N ASP A 85 -13.57 6.05 -2.09
CA ASP A 85 -13.63 6.79 -3.35
C ASP A 85 -13.61 8.30 -3.04
N PHE A 86 -12.61 9.06 -3.52
CA PHE A 86 -12.32 10.43 -3.12
C PHE A 86 -12.94 11.45 -4.08
N GLU A 87 -13.62 12.47 -3.53
CA GLU A 87 -14.13 13.60 -4.35
C GLU A 87 -12.98 14.35 -5.06
N ALA A 88 -11.81 14.39 -4.43
CA ALA A 88 -10.58 14.92 -5.01
C ALA A 88 -9.64 13.78 -5.44
N GLY A 89 -10.08 12.94 -6.38
CA GLY A 89 -9.29 11.82 -6.94
C GLY A 89 -7.95 12.18 -7.60
N THR A 90 -7.73 13.46 -7.94
CA THR A 90 -6.44 14.01 -8.40
C THR A 90 -5.82 15.04 -7.45
N GLY A 91 -6.31 15.05 -6.21
CA GLY A 91 -5.93 15.96 -5.13
C GLY A 91 -4.51 15.74 -4.60
N ASP A 92 -4.21 16.35 -3.46
CA ASP A 92 -2.94 16.12 -2.78
C ASP A 92 -2.97 14.76 -2.06
N ILE A 93 -1.92 13.96 -2.23
CA ILE A 93 -1.91 12.56 -1.74
C ILE A 93 -1.89 12.51 -0.20
N PHE A 94 -1.11 13.38 0.46
CA PHE A 94 -1.09 13.46 1.92
C PHE A 94 -2.43 13.95 2.46
N ALA A 95 -3.07 14.87 1.76
CA ALA A 95 -4.40 15.35 2.12
C ALA A 95 -5.47 14.24 2.06
N ASN A 96 -5.43 13.38 1.05
CA ASN A 96 -6.33 12.23 0.98
C ASN A 96 -5.99 11.17 2.03
N ALA A 97 -4.71 11.03 2.39
CA ALA A 97 -4.28 10.13 3.47
C ALA A 97 -4.76 10.59 4.86
N GLU A 98 -4.73 11.88 5.15
CA GLU A 98 -5.33 12.45 6.38
C GLU A 98 -6.82 12.12 6.47
N LEU A 99 -7.56 12.21 5.35
CA LEU A 99 -8.98 11.80 5.33
C LEU A 99 -9.14 10.29 5.51
N LEU A 100 -8.22 9.48 4.98
CA LEU A 100 -8.24 8.03 5.18
C LEU A 100 -8.00 7.67 6.67
N VAL A 101 -7.18 8.41 7.41
CA VAL A 101 -7.01 8.23 8.87
C VAL A 101 -8.35 8.36 9.60
N ASP A 102 -9.14 9.39 9.26
CA ASP A 102 -10.48 9.59 9.84
C ASP A 102 -11.42 8.42 9.49
N ILE A 103 -11.39 7.96 8.23
CA ILE A 103 -12.20 6.83 7.76
C ILE A 103 -11.82 5.53 8.48
N LEU A 104 -10.53 5.21 8.59
CA LEU A 104 -10.05 4.01 9.27
C LEU A 104 -10.42 4.04 10.76
N THR A 105 -10.31 5.21 11.39
CA THR A 105 -10.76 5.41 12.78
C THR A 105 -12.26 5.14 12.91
N HIS A 106 -13.06 5.67 12.00
CA HIS A 106 -14.51 5.45 12.00
C HIS A 106 -14.87 3.96 11.81
N LEU A 107 -14.26 3.27 10.84
CA LEU A 107 -14.48 1.84 10.59
C LEU A 107 -14.09 0.99 11.81
N LYS A 108 -12.94 1.27 12.41
CA LYS A 108 -12.47 0.62 13.63
C LYS A 108 -13.44 0.79 14.81
N GLU A 109 -14.02 1.98 14.98
CA GLU A 109 -14.95 2.27 16.08
C GLU A 109 -16.34 1.65 15.89
N HIS A 110 -16.72 1.28 14.66
CA HIS A 110 -18.06 0.80 14.31
C HIS A 110 -18.07 -0.64 13.80
N GLN A 111 -16.92 -1.32 13.69
CA GLN A 111 -16.89 -2.74 13.37
C GLN A 111 -17.35 -3.59 14.56
N HIS A 112 -18.08 -4.67 14.27
CA HIS A 112 -18.61 -5.61 15.25
C HIS A 112 -17.83 -6.94 15.30
N ASP A 113 -16.80 -7.07 14.48
CA ASP A 113 -15.85 -8.17 14.53
C ASP A 113 -14.60 -7.73 15.31
N ALA A 114 -14.12 -8.59 16.21
CA ALA A 114 -12.92 -8.32 17.01
C ALA A 114 -11.61 -8.69 16.29
N ARG A 115 -11.69 -9.26 15.08
CA ARG A 115 -10.53 -9.51 14.23
C ARG A 115 -10.10 -8.22 13.51
N PRO A 116 -8.80 -8.01 13.29
CA PRO A 116 -8.30 -6.81 12.63
C PRO A 116 -8.69 -6.76 11.15
N MET A 117 -8.82 -5.54 10.62
CA MET A 117 -9.09 -5.27 9.22
C MET A 117 -7.87 -5.56 8.33
N ALA A 118 -8.08 -5.50 7.02
CA ALA A 118 -7.00 -5.44 6.04
C ALA A 118 -7.20 -4.19 5.16
N LEU A 119 -6.10 -3.54 4.80
CA LEU A 119 -6.11 -2.33 3.99
C LEU A 119 -5.32 -2.56 2.71
N GLY A 120 -5.98 -2.47 1.57
CA GLY A 120 -5.36 -2.51 0.24
C GLY A 120 -5.58 -1.20 -0.51
N GLY A 121 -4.69 -0.90 -1.45
CA GLY A 121 -4.90 0.20 -2.38
C GLY A 121 -4.19 -0.03 -3.70
N ALA A 122 -4.81 0.46 -4.77
CA ALA A 122 -4.25 0.37 -6.13
C ALA A 122 -3.70 1.70 -6.59
N SER A 123 -2.61 1.69 -7.35
CA SER A 123 -2.04 2.91 -7.94
C SER A 123 -1.74 3.98 -6.86
N MET A 124 -2.28 5.18 -6.98
CA MET A 124 -2.19 6.23 -5.94
C MET A 124 -2.73 5.76 -4.58
N GLY A 125 -3.77 4.93 -4.56
CA GLY A 125 -4.44 4.44 -3.35
C GLY A 125 -3.53 3.65 -2.43
N GLY A 126 -2.59 2.86 -2.97
CA GLY A 126 -1.63 2.16 -2.14
C GLY A 126 -0.68 3.11 -1.41
N GLN A 127 -0.32 4.25 -2.01
CA GLN A 127 0.47 5.28 -1.30
C GLN A 127 -0.37 6.01 -0.25
N ILE A 128 -1.64 6.31 -0.53
CA ILE A 128 -2.57 6.89 0.45
C ILE A 128 -2.71 5.97 1.66
N ALA A 129 -2.92 4.66 1.44
CA ALA A 129 -2.98 3.65 2.49
C ALA A 129 -1.69 3.57 3.32
N ARG A 130 -0.52 3.53 2.66
CA ARG A 130 0.79 3.58 3.34
C ARG A 130 0.93 4.82 4.24
N ILE A 131 0.60 5.98 3.71
CA ILE A 131 0.75 7.25 4.44
C ILE A 131 -0.19 7.27 5.65
N ALA A 132 -1.46 6.88 5.47
CA ALA A 132 -2.45 6.88 6.55
C ALA A 132 -2.07 5.94 7.69
N LEU A 133 -1.66 4.70 7.39
CA LEU A 133 -1.18 3.76 8.41
C LEU A 133 0.00 4.35 9.17
N ARG A 134 0.99 4.90 8.47
CA ARG A 134 2.18 5.43 9.12
C ARG A 134 1.92 6.69 9.93
N MET A 135 0.98 7.55 9.51
CA MET A 135 0.51 8.69 10.31
C MET A 135 -0.08 8.23 11.65
N MET A 136 -0.93 7.19 11.63
CA MET A 136 -1.51 6.64 12.86
C MET A 136 -0.44 6.04 13.76
N GLU A 137 0.52 5.31 13.20
CA GLU A 137 1.65 4.73 13.96
C GLU A 137 2.55 5.81 14.61
N ASP A 138 2.89 6.88 13.88
CA ASP A 138 3.68 8.01 14.40
C ASP A 138 2.97 8.75 15.55
N GLU A 139 1.64 8.76 15.56
CA GLU A 139 0.82 9.33 16.62
C GLU A 139 0.55 8.38 17.79
N GLY A 140 1.06 7.14 17.74
CA GLY A 140 0.79 6.13 18.77
C GLY A 140 -0.62 5.53 18.68
N ALA A 141 -1.36 5.80 17.60
CA ALA A 141 -2.76 5.44 17.42
C ALA A 141 -2.91 4.12 16.65
N SER A 142 -3.67 3.18 17.20
CA SER A 142 -3.94 1.91 16.51
C SER A 142 -4.84 2.09 15.29
N HIS A 143 -4.39 1.53 14.17
CA HIS A 143 -5.16 1.42 12.92
C HIS A 143 -5.92 0.09 12.77
N CYS A 144 -5.77 -0.86 13.70
CA CYS A 144 -6.53 -2.14 13.69
C CYS A 144 -6.36 -2.95 12.39
N SER A 145 -5.27 -2.79 11.64
CA SER A 145 -5.05 -3.48 10.36
C SER A 145 -3.94 -4.52 10.51
N GLN A 146 -4.18 -5.75 10.07
CA GLN A 146 -3.15 -6.81 10.08
C GLN A 146 -2.28 -6.81 8.82
N LEU A 147 -2.80 -6.25 7.73
CA LEU A 147 -2.20 -6.32 6.40
C LEU A 147 -2.33 -4.99 5.67
N TYR A 148 -1.23 -4.55 5.08
CA TYR A 148 -1.18 -3.51 4.08
C TYR A 148 -0.85 -4.12 2.71
N LEU A 149 -1.76 -3.98 1.75
CA LEU A 149 -1.61 -4.42 0.36
C LEU A 149 -1.39 -3.22 -0.57
N SER A 150 -0.21 -3.17 -1.20
CA SER A 150 0.11 -2.22 -2.26
C SER A 150 -0.04 -2.87 -3.63
N LEU A 151 -1.08 -2.53 -4.39
CA LEU A 151 -1.27 -3.00 -5.76
C LEU A 151 -0.74 -1.98 -6.77
N ASP A 152 0.35 -2.34 -7.43
CA ASP A 152 1.01 -1.61 -8.54
C ASP A 152 1.18 -0.11 -8.27
N SER A 153 1.46 0.25 -7.02
CA SER A 153 1.43 1.64 -6.56
C SER A 153 2.75 2.35 -6.82
N PRO A 154 2.79 3.54 -7.44
CA PRO A 154 4.02 4.22 -7.82
C PRO A 154 4.79 4.84 -6.65
N HIS A 155 5.29 4.04 -5.70
CA HIS A 155 6.04 4.49 -4.51
C HIS A 155 7.32 5.26 -4.84
N ARG A 156 7.87 5.02 -6.04
CA ARG A 156 8.99 5.80 -6.60
C ARG A 156 8.61 6.55 -7.86
N GLY A 157 7.32 6.73 -8.13
CA GLY A 157 6.79 7.52 -9.22
C GLY A 157 6.30 6.71 -10.42
N ALA A 158 5.57 7.40 -11.29
CA ALA A 158 4.94 6.90 -12.50
C ALA A 158 5.51 7.59 -13.74
N ASN A 159 5.30 7.01 -14.91
CA ASN A 159 5.81 7.52 -16.18
C ASN A 159 4.70 7.69 -17.22
N ILE A 160 4.65 8.86 -17.84
CA ILE A 160 3.93 9.11 -19.09
C ILE A 160 4.97 9.65 -20.06
N PRO A 161 5.10 9.08 -21.27
CA PRO A 161 6.17 9.43 -22.19
C PRO A 161 6.28 10.92 -22.38
N ILE A 162 7.49 11.46 -22.20
CA ILE A 162 7.69 12.91 -22.26
C ILE A 162 7.33 13.47 -23.65
N GLY A 163 7.57 12.69 -24.70
CA GLY A 163 7.11 12.99 -26.06
C GLY A 163 5.60 13.13 -26.16
N LEU A 164 4.83 12.23 -25.53
CA LEU A 164 3.37 12.34 -25.48
C LEU A 164 2.90 13.60 -24.73
N GLN A 165 3.56 13.93 -23.60
CA GLN A 165 3.25 15.17 -22.88
C GLN A 165 3.50 16.41 -23.76
N GLN A 166 4.56 16.42 -24.58
CA GLN A 166 4.91 17.51 -25.49
C GLN A 166 3.86 17.69 -26.60
N ILE A 167 3.42 16.59 -27.21
CA ILE A 167 2.35 16.61 -28.22
C ILE A 167 1.04 17.15 -27.62
N ILE A 168 0.63 16.66 -26.45
CA ILE A 168 -0.58 17.14 -25.76
C ILE A 168 -0.49 18.64 -25.48
N ALA A 169 0.67 19.13 -25.01
CA ALA A 169 0.88 20.55 -24.74
C ALA A 169 0.80 21.41 -26.01
N ALA A 170 1.43 20.95 -27.10
CA ALA A 170 1.42 21.65 -28.39
C ALA A 170 -0.01 21.75 -28.96
N LEU A 171 -0.76 20.65 -28.95
CA LEU A 171 -2.15 20.62 -29.41
C LEU A 171 -3.08 21.48 -28.52
N SER A 172 -2.83 21.52 -27.20
CA SER A 172 -3.60 22.37 -26.28
C SER A 172 -3.38 23.86 -26.53
N SER A 173 -2.16 24.29 -26.85
CA SER A 173 -1.86 25.71 -27.10
C SER A 173 -2.51 26.27 -28.37
N ASN A 174 -2.86 25.39 -29.32
CA ASN A 174 -3.48 25.75 -30.59
C ASN A 174 -5.01 25.69 -30.58
N GLY A 175 -5.63 25.60 -29.40
CA GLY A 175 -7.09 25.57 -29.24
C GLY A 175 -7.73 24.20 -29.54
N GLY A 176 -6.94 23.13 -29.55
CA GLY A 176 -7.41 21.76 -29.78
C GLY A 176 -8.19 21.16 -28.60
N ALA A 177 -8.92 20.07 -28.86
CA ALA A 177 -9.80 19.37 -27.91
C ALA A 177 -9.09 18.56 -26.80
N VAL A 178 -7.78 18.76 -26.57
CA VAL A 178 -6.98 18.00 -25.59
C VAL A 178 -6.82 18.69 -24.22
N GLY A 179 -7.55 19.79 -23.99
CA GLY A 179 -7.52 20.55 -22.74
C GLY A 179 -7.70 19.71 -21.45
N PRO A 180 -8.66 18.76 -21.40
CA PRO A 180 -8.82 17.88 -20.24
C PRO A 180 -7.59 17.01 -19.93
N LEU A 181 -6.89 16.51 -20.96
CA LEU A 181 -5.66 15.72 -20.78
C LEU A 181 -4.51 16.59 -20.26
N SER A 182 -4.39 17.83 -20.76
CA SER A 182 -3.44 18.80 -20.23
C SER A 182 -3.73 19.16 -18.77
N ALA A 183 -5.01 19.25 -18.38
CA ALA A 183 -5.41 19.49 -17.00
C ALA A 183 -5.09 18.30 -16.10
N ALA A 184 -5.33 17.07 -16.56
CA ALA A 184 -4.99 15.82 -15.87
C ALA A 184 -3.49 15.75 -15.55
N LEU A 185 -2.61 16.00 -16.54
CA LEU A 185 -1.14 16.01 -16.34
C LEU A 185 -0.67 17.12 -15.39
N SER A 186 -1.44 18.20 -15.27
CA SER A 186 -1.13 19.35 -14.40
C SER A 186 -1.74 19.23 -13.00
N SER A 187 -2.51 18.18 -12.73
CA SER A 187 -3.17 17.96 -11.44
C SER A 187 -2.17 17.73 -10.30
N THR A 188 -2.62 17.90 -9.06
CA THR A 188 -1.72 17.85 -7.89
C THR A 188 -1.11 16.46 -7.74
N ALA A 189 -1.94 15.41 -7.75
CA ALA A 189 -1.47 14.03 -7.68
C ALA A 189 -0.54 13.67 -8.86
N ALA A 190 -0.90 14.02 -10.10
CA ALA A 190 -0.04 13.74 -11.25
C ALA A 190 1.34 14.39 -11.10
N ARG A 191 1.39 15.64 -10.61
CA ARG A 191 2.65 16.33 -10.34
C ARG A 191 3.45 15.75 -9.18
N GLN A 192 2.79 15.09 -8.23
CA GLN A 192 3.45 14.37 -7.13
C GLN A 192 3.96 12.98 -7.56
N LEU A 193 3.37 12.37 -8.60
CA LEU A 193 3.70 11.00 -9.03
C LEU A 193 4.65 10.94 -10.23
N LEU A 194 4.47 11.80 -11.24
CA LEU A 194 5.18 11.69 -12.51
C LEU A 194 6.69 11.95 -12.36
N LEU A 195 7.49 11.01 -12.88
CA LEU A 195 8.96 11.04 -12.87
C LEU A 195 9.53 12.12 -13.79
N LYS A 196 8.95 12.24 -15.00
CA LYS A 196 9.27 13.29 -15.97
C LYS A 196 8.04 14.13 -16.25
N GLN A 197 8.24 15.43 -16.33
CA GLN A 197 7.17 16.41 -16.48
C GLN A 197 7.67 17.61 -17.30
N LEU A 198 6.80 18.20 -18.10
CA LEU A 198 7.04 19.53 -18.71
C LEU A 198 7.01 20.67 -17.69
N LEU A 199 6.28 20.45 -16.59
CA LEU A 199 6.21 21.37 -15.46
C LEU A 199 7.39 21.16 -14.49
N PRO A 200 7.73 22.14 -13.65
CA PRO A 200 8.81 21.99 -12.67
C PRO A 200 8.60 20.80 -11.73
N LEU A 201 9.67 20.02 -11.49
CA LEU A 201 9.66 18.81 -10.65
C LEU A 201 9.59 19.06 -9.13
N ASN A 202 9.59 20.32 -8.67
CA ASN A 202 9.63 20.63 -7.24
C ASN A 202 8.55 19.90 -6.41
N PRO A 203 7.28 19.77 -6.85
CA PRO A 203 6.28 19.00 -6.10
C PRO A 203 6.60 17.50 -6.00
N ARG A 204 7.11 16.90 -7.08
CA ARG A 204 7.54 15.49 -7.12
C ARG A 204 8.69 15.23 -6.15
N GLN A 205 9.67 16.13 -6.12
CA GLN A 205 10.82 16.02 -5.22
C GLN A 205 10.39 16.19 -3.77
N ALA A 206 9.65 17.26 -3.45
CA ALA A 206 9.16 17.50 -2.10
C ALA A 206 8.26 16.35 -1.59
N TYR A 207 7.38 15.83 -2.44
CA TYR A 207 6.52 14.69 -2.09
C TYR A 207 7.33 13.43 -1.76
N GLN A 208 8.35 13.10 -2.57
CA GLN A 208 9.18 11.92 -2.31
C GLN A 208 10.08 12.09 -1.09
N ASP A 209 10.58 13.29 -0.83
CA ASP A 209 11.35 13.58 0.38
C ASP A 209 10.47 13.37 1.62
N SER A 210 9.21 13.83 1.59
CA SER A 210 8.22 13.55 2.64
C SER A 210 7.94 12.05 2.78
N LEU A 211 7.70 11.34 1.67
CA LEU A 211 7.41 9.89 1.68
C LEU A 211 8.61 9.06 2.20
N ASN A 212 9.84 9.47 1.86
CA ASN A 212 11.07 8.83 2.36
C ASN A 212 11.26 9.08 3.85
N THR A 213 10.95 10.29 4.32
CA THR A 213 11.05 10.66 5.74
C THR A 213 10.02 9.90 6.58
N LEU A 214 8.81 9.74 6.05
CA LEU A 214 7.70 9.05 6.72
C LEU A 214 7.99 7.54 6.92
N GLY A 215 8.62 6.88 5.94
CA GLY A 215 8.94 5.45 6.01
C GLY A 215 7.77 4.55 5.60
N TRP A 216 7.77 3.31 6.08
CA TRP A 216 6.78 2.27 5.77
C TRP A 216 5.99 1.89 7.03
N PRO A 217 4.76 1.37 6.92
CA PRO A 217 4.02 0.88 8.08
C PRO A 217 4.84 -0.18 8.81
N GLN A 218 4.75 -0.21 10.14
CA GLN A 218 5.55 -1.08 11.02
C GLN A 218 4.68 -1.98 11.90
N TRP A 219 3.37 -1.73 11.99
CA TRP A 219 2.45 -2.48 12.87
C TRP A 219 1.50 -3.40 12.09
N CYS A 220 1.83 -3.69 10.84
CA CYS A 220 1.13 -4.66 10.02
C CYS A 220 2.11 -5.29 9.01
N ARG A 221 1.72 -6.44 8.46
CA ARG A 221 2.46 -7.05 7.36
C ARG A 221 2.27 -6.22 6.09
N ASN A 222 3.36 -5.83 5.46
CA ASN A 222 3.37 -5.06 4.23
C ASN A 222 3.62 -6.00 3.04
N ILE A 223 2.69 -6.03 2.09
CA ILE A 223 2.84 -6.83 0.87
C ILE A 223 2.73 -5.95 -0.39
N GLY A 224 3.60 -6.23 -1.37
CA GLY A 224 3.67 -5.49 -2.62
C GLY A 224 3.31 -6.35 -3.82
N ILE A 225 2.48 -5.83 -4.72
CA ILE A 225 2.22 -6.42 -6.04
C ILE A 225 2.68 -5.42 -7.10
N ALA A 226 3.49 -5.88 -8.04
CA ALA A 226 3.78 -5.16 -9.28
C ALA A 226 3.15 -5.90 -10.45
N ASN A 227 2.37 -5.20 -11.28
CA ASN A 227 1.88 -5.76 -12.55
C ASN A 227 2.97 -5.74 -13.64
N GLY A 228 4.15 -5.19 -13.33
CA GLY A 228 5.33 -5.25 -14.19
C GLY A 228 6.13 -6.55 -14.03
N ALA A 229 6.81 -6.93 -15.11
CA ALA A 229 7.75 -8.05 -15.15
C ALA A 229 9.21 -7.56 -15.15
N LEU A 230 10.11 -8.33 -15.78
CA LEU A 230 11.54 -8.00 -15.95
C LEU A 230 11.92 -7.67 -17.41
N GLY A 231 11.04 -7.92 -18.37
CA GLY A 231 11.25 -7.62 -19.78
C GLY A 231 10.74 -6.23 -20.17
N PRO A 232 11.23 -5.66 -21.28
CA PRO A 232 10.74 -4.36 -21.74
C PRO A 232 9.26 -4.41 -22.12
N VAL A 233 8.56 -3.28 -22.00
CA VAL A 233 7.13 -3.17 -22.33
C VAL A 233 6.89 -3.04 -23.85
N ALA A 234 7.85 -2.47 -24.57
CA ALA A 234 7.75 -2.12 -25.98
C ALA A 234 9.04 -2.44 -26.73
N ASP A 235 8.99 -2.47 -28.07
CA ASP A 235 10.16 -2.69 -28.93
C ASP A 235 11.07 -1.45 -28.88
N PRO A 236 12.32 -1.58 -28.40
CA PRO A 236 13.25 -0.46 -28.32
C PRO A 236 13.75 0.06 -29.68
N ASN A 237 13.51 -0.67 -30.77
CA ASN A 237 13.99 -0.30 -32.11
C ASN A 237 12.95 0.47 -32.93
N GLN A 238 11.75 0.68 -32.39
CA GLN A 238 10.67 1.40 -33.05
C GLN A 238 10.28 2.64 -32.24
N PRO A 239 9.85 3.72 -32.91
CA PRO A 239 9.20 4.83 -32.22
C PRO A 239 7.95 4.33 -31.47
N LEU A 240 7.49 5.10 -30.48
CA LEU A 240 6.23 4.82 -29.79
C LEU A 240 5.04 5.21 -30.67
N LEU A 241 5.20 6.22 -31.53
CA LEU A 241 4.23 6.60 -32.55
C LEU A 241 4.99 7.23 -33.73
N ASP A 242 4.63 6.85 -34.94
CA ASP A 242 5.16 7.39 -36.20
C ASP A 242 4.02 7.43 -37.23
N PHE A 243 3.50 8.64 -37.48
CA PHE A 243 2.38 8.88 -38.37
C PHE A 243 2.69 10.06 -39.31
N GLU A 244 2.86 9.76 -40.59
CA GLU A 244 3.10 10.74 -41.63
C GLU A 244 1.96 10.72 -42.67
N TYR A 245 1.46 11.91 -43.01
CA TYR A 245 0.49 12.08 -44.08
C TYR A 245 0.85 13.23 -45.01
N ALA A 246 0.92 12.91 -46.31
CA ALA A 246 1.08 13.85 -47.40
C ALA A 246 -0.09 13.79 -48.38
N ILE A 247 -0.41 14.93 -49.02
CA ILE A 247 -1.52 15.02 -50.01
C ILE A 247 -1.30 14.07 -51.18
N LEU A 248 -0.06 13.86 -51.61
CA LEU A 248 0.33 12.89 -52.61
C LEU A 248 1.63 12.20 -52.19
N SER A 249 1.56 10.91 -51.86
CA SER A 249 2.73 10.07 -51.62
C SER A 249 3.08 9.24 -52.86
N SER A 250 4.36 9.12 -53.19
CA SER A 250 4.85 8.34 -54.32
C SER A 250 6.27 7.84 -54.08
N GLU A 251 6.49 6.53 -54.19
CA GLU A 251 7.84 5.91 -54.13
C GLU A 251 8.83 6.48 -55.18
N ALA A 252 8.33 7.07 -56.27
CA ALA A 252 9.15 7.57 -57.37
C ALA A 252 9.44 9.08 -57.30
N LEU A 253 8.58 9.87 -56.66
CA LEU A 253 8.65 11.34 -56.64
C LEU A 253 8.86 11.94 -55.25
N GLY A 254 8.77 11.13 -54.19
CA GLY A 254 8.73 11.60 -52.80
C GLY A 254 7.38 12.24 -52.47
N ASP A 255 7.19 12.58 -51.19
CA ASP A 255 5.95 13.17 -50.70
C ASP A 255 5.78 14.60 -51.19
N ILE A 256 4.62 14.88 -51.79
CA ILE A 256 4.26 16.20 -52.28
C ILE A 256 3.12 16.72 -51.41
N GLY A 257 3.43 17.79 -50.67
CA GLY A 257 2.49 18.44 -49.79
C GLY A 257 2.27 17.65 -48.50
N GLY A 258 3.34 17.39 -47.74
CA GLY A 258 3.25 16.94 -46.35
C GLY A 258 2.24 17.82 -45.61
N LEU A 259 1.34 17.19 -44.86
CA LEU A 259 0.21 17.86 -44.23
C LEU A 259 0.21 17.65 -42.73
N LEU A 260 0.63 16.47 -42.28
CA LEU A 260 0.68 16.12 -40.88
C LEU A 260 1.82 15.12 -40.67
N ASP A 261 2.70 15.43 -39.74
CA ASP A 261 3.74 14.53 -39.26
C ASP A 261 3.68 14.51 -37.74
N LEU A 262 3.53 13.33 -37.17
CA LEU A 262 3.44 13.10 -35.75
C LEU A 262 4.37 11.95 -35.37
N GLU A 263 5.42 12.27 -34.63
CA GLU A 263 6.34 11.27 -34.09
C GLU A 263 6.41 11.37 -32.56
N ILE A 264 6.48 10.22 -31.89
CA ILE A 264 6.81 10.10 -30.47
C ILE A 264 7.88 9.02 -30.35
N HIS A 265 9.04 9.40 -29.81
CA HIS A 265 10.15 8.49 -29.56
C HIS A 265 10.25 8.18 -28.07
N ALA A 266 10.55 6.93 -27.74
CA ALA A 266 10.81 6.53 -26.36
C ALA A 266 11.99 7.30 -25.78
N ASP A 267 11.88 7.69 -24.51
CA ASP A 267 12.92 8.37 -23.74
C ASP A 267 14.29 7.67 -23.87
N PRO A 268 15.42 8.38 -24.04
CA PRO A 268 15.58 9.84 -24.10
C PRO A 268 15.23 10.47 -25.45
N GLY A 269 14.74 9.69 -26.42
CA GLY A 269 14.42 10.14 -27.78
C GLY A 269 15.45 9.70 -28.82
N SER A 270 15.14 9.97 -30.09
CA SER A 270 15.97 9.57 -31.23
C SER A 270 17.16 10.51 -31.42
N ILE A 271 18.37 9.96 -31.31
CA ILE A 271 19.64 10.66 -31.61
C ILE A 271 19.96 10.70 -33.11
N THR A 272 19.30 9.86 -33.91
CA THR A 272 19.49 9.78 -35.37
C THR A 272 18.49 10.63 -36.13
N HIS A 273 17.51 11.22 -35.45
CA HIS A 273 16.51 12.10 -36.05
C HIS A 273 17.16 13.33 -36.70
N PRO A 274 16.71 13.80 -37.88
CA PRO A 274 17.29 14.98 -38.56
C PRO A 274 17.32 16.26 -37.72
N PHE A 275 16.35 16.45 -36.82
CA PHE A 275 16.29 17.56 -35.87
C PHE A 275 17.00 17.30 -34.53
N ALA A 276 17.69 16.17 -34.36
CA ALA A 276 18.48 15.91 -33.16
C ALA A 276 19.75 16.78 -33.13
N ALA A 277 20.13 17.22 -31.94
CA ALA A 277 21.40 17.91 -31.70
C ALA A 277 22.23 17.16 -30.64
N PRO A 278 23.55 17.44 -30.52
CA PRO A 278 24.36 16.85 -29.46
C PRO A 278 23.72 17.09 -28.09
N PHE A 279 23.41 16.01 -27.36
CA PHE A 279 22.74 16.04 -26.06
C PHE A 279 21.27 16.52 -26.08
N ALA A 280 20.64 16.61 -27.24
CA ALA A 280 19.21 16.90 -27.41
C ALA A 280 18.58 15.93 -28.44
N PRO A 281 18.43 14.65 -28.07
CA PRO A 281 17.61 13.70 -28.83
C PRO A 281 16.17 14.22 -29.01
N VAL A 282 15.52 13.82 -30.10
CA VAL A 282 14.12 14.19 -30.39
C VAL A 282 13.19 13.21 -29.73
N THR A 283 12.32 13.70 -28.85
CA THR A 283 11.28 12.90 -28.15
C THR A 283 9.91 13.01 -28.79
N SER A 284 9.64 14.12 -29.46
CA SER A 284 8.41 14.29 -30.24
C SER A 284 8.60 15.21 -31.43
N LEU A 285 7.80 15.00 -32.47
CA LEU A 285 7.65 15.90 -33.60
C LEU A 285 6.16 16.08 -33.88
N LEU A 286 5.74 17.33 -34.06
CA LEU A 286 4.42 17.68 -34.55
C LEU A 286 4.58 18.71 -35.66
N GLU A 287 4.32 18.31 -36.89
CA GLU A 287 4.20 19.20 -38.03
C GLU A 287 2.74 19.23 -38.49
N MET A 288 2.09 20.40 -38.50
CA MET A 288 0.67 20.49 -38.85
C MET A 288 0.27 21.85 -39.46
N PRO A 289 -0.93 21.97 -40.08
CA PRO A 289 -1.42 23.22 -40.62
C PRO A 289 -1.71 24.27 -39.53
N SER A 290 -1.45 25.57 -39.80
CA SER A 290 -1.66 26.66 -38.84
C SER A 290 -2.43 27.89 -39.36
N GLY A 291 -3.44 28.31 -38.59
CA GLY A 291 -4.23 29.52 -38.87
C GLY A 291 -5.37 29.35 -39.89
N GLY A 292 -6.31 30.30 -39.88
CA GLY A 292 -7.61 30.19 -40.57
C GLY A 292 -7.61 30.29 -42.11
N ASN A 293 -6.44 30.32 -42.77
CA ASN A 293 -6.31 30.45 -44.22
C ASN A 293 -5.10 29.62 -44.73
N TRP A 294 -5.13 28.27 -44.67
CA TRP A 294 -3.94 27.42 -44.93
C TRP A 294 -3.66 27.04 -46.40
N PRO A 295 -2.54 27.52 -46.98
CA PRO A 295 -1.92 26.89 -48.15
C PRO A 295 -0.36 26.89 -48.10
N TRP A 296 0.26 26.31 -47.05
CA TRP A 296 1.73 26.25 -46.72
C TRP A 296 2.37 27.58 -46.23
N PRO A 297 3.35 27.59 -45.29
CA PRO A 297 4.11 26.46 -44.67
C PRO A 297 3.69 26.09 -43.23
N LEU A 298 3.86 24.79 -42.86
CA LEU A 298 3.45 24.11 -41.61
C LEU A 298 4.04 24.68 -40.32
N ASP A 299 3.25 24.64 -39.24
CA ASP A 299 3.77 24.85 -37.89
C ASP A 299 4.48 23.58 -37.46
N LEU A 300 5.75 23.74 -37.09
CA LEU A 300 6.61 22.67 -36.61
C LEU A 300 6.88 22.87 -35.11
N THR A 301 6.59 21.84 -34.33
CA THR A 301 6.96 21.74 -32.92
C THR A 301 7.84 20.51 -32.71
N VAL A 302 9.06 20.71 -32.21
CA VAL A 302 10.00 19.62 -31.89
C VAL A 302 10.22 19.58 -30.39
N GLY A 303 10.03 18.39 -29.82
CA GLY A 303 10.26 18.11 -28.41
C GLY A 303 11.60 17.42 -28.18
N HIS A 304 12.23 17.75 -27.06
CA HIS A 304 13.49 17.14 -26.62
C HIS A 304 13.40 16.75 -25.15
N ASP A 305 14.10 15.69 -24.76
CA ASP A 305 14.31 15.38 -23.34
C ASP A 305 15.42 16.26 -22.76
N VAL A 306 15.06 17.08 -21.77
CA VAL A 306 16.00 17.94 -21.05
C VAL A 306 16.49 17.31 -19.73
N GLN A 307 15.87 16.21 -19.29
CA GLN A 307 16.17 15.56 -18.01
C GLN A 307 17.10 14.34 -18.16
N GLY A 308 17.13 13.72 -19.34
CA GLY A 308 17.95 12.55 -19.65
C GLY A 308 17.46 11.26 -18.99
N ALA A 309 18.03 10.12 -19.39
CA ALA A 309 17.71 8.80 -18.80
C ALA A 309 18.64 8.38 -17.64
N ALA A 310 19.66 9.20 -17.33
CA ALA A 310 20.77 8.83 -16.45
C ALA A 310 20.35 8.44 -15.02
N ALA A 311 19.24 9.01 -14.51
CA ALA A 311 18.72 8.67 -13.18
C ALA A 311 18.23 7.22 -13.07
N TRP A 312 17.79 6.62 -14.18
CA TRP A 312 17.10 5.32 -14.21
C TRP A 312 17.97 4.20 -14.77
N GLY A 313 19.01 4.55 -15.53
CA GLY A 313 19.88 3.64 -16.27
C GLY A 313 19.44 3.50 -17.72
N GLY A 314 18.13 3.38 -17.97
CA GLY A 314 17.56 3.19 -19.31
C GLY A 314 16.28 3.99 -19.57
N SER A 315 15.62 3.69 -20.69
CA SER A 315 14.37 4.35 -21.12
C SER A 315 13.22 4.07 -20.17
N LEU A 316 12.64 5.10 -19.55
CA LEU A 316 11.46 4.96 -18.71
C LEU A 316 10.24 4.42 -19.47
N ASP A 317 10.13 4.73 -20.77
CA ASP A 317 8.96 4.34 -21.57
C ASP A 317 8.95 2.85 -21.91
N LEU A 318 10.15 2.25 -21.96
CA LEU A 318 10.37 0.86 -22.36
C LEU A 318 10.71 -0.05 -21.17
N MET A 319 10.94 0.52 -19.99
CA MET A 319 11.28 -0.24 -18.80
C MET A 319 10.25 -1.33 -18.47
N PRO A 320 10.64 -2.40 -17.76
CA PRO A 320 9.66 -3.33 -17.22
C PRO A 320 8.73 -2.63 -16.22
N GLY A 321 7.43 -2.89 -16.31
CA GLY A 321 6.45 -2.20 -15.48
C GLY A 321 5.00 -2.47 -15.84
N GLY A 322 4.11 -2.09 -14.91
CA GLY A 322 2.67 -2.05 -15.16
C GLY A 322 2.37 -1.13 -16.34
N THR A 323 1.60 -1.62 -17.30
CA THR A 323 1.43 -0.97 -18.60
C THR A 323 0.22 -0.04 -18.63
N ARG A 324 0.28 0.99 -19.46
CA ARG A 324 -0.88 1.86 -19.73
C ARG A 324 -1.02 2.09 -21.24
N PRO A 325 -2.24 2.06 -21.80
CA PRO A 325 -2.47 2.22 -23.23
C PRO A 325 -2.57 3.71 -23.64
N SER A 326 -1.67 4.58 -23.16
CA SER A 326 -1.82 6.03 -23.37
C SER A 326 -1.63 6.45 -24.82
N LEU A 327 -0.79 5.75 -25.59
CA LEU A 327 -0.62 6.00 -27.03
C LEU A 327 -1.87 5.58 -27.82
N HIS A 328 -2.47 4.44 -27.47
CA HIS A 328 -3.75 4.00 -28.02
C HIS A 328 -4.87 5.01 -27.75
N GLN A 329 -5.02 5.45 -26.49
CA GLN A 329 -6.02 6.46 -26.11
C GLN A 329 -5.82 7.79 -26.84
N PHE A 330 -4.56 8.19 -27.05
CA PHE A 330 -4.24 9.36 -27.84
C PHE A 330 -4.66 9.18 -29.31
N ALA A 331 -4.32 8.04 -29.93
CA ALA A 331 -4.69 7.75 -31.32
C ALA A 331 -6.21 7.72 -31.52
N GLU A 332 -6.98 7.11 -30.61
CA GLU A 332 -8.44 7.14 -30.66
C GLU A 332 -9.01 8.55 -30.55
N ALA A 333 -8.53 9.35 -29.59
CA ALA A 333 -8.97 10.74 -29.42
C ALA A 333 -8.61 11.62 -30.62
N PHE A 334 -7.43 11.40 -31.20
CA PHE A 334 -6.97 12.09 -32.41
C PHE A 334 -7.85 11.73 -33.62
N ASN A 335 -8.11 10.44 -33.83
CA ASN A 335 -8.96 9.95 -34.92
C ASN A 335 -10.41 10.45 -34.80
N ALA A 336 -10.97 10.46 -33.59
CA ALA A 336 -12.30 11.02 -33.34
C ALA A 336 -12.34 12.53 -33.67
N SER A 337 -11.28 13.26 -33.33
CA SER A 337 -11.15 14.68 -33.66
C SER A 337 -11.04 14.88 -35.17
N LEU A 338 -10.22 14.09 -35.88
CA LEU A 338 -10.11 14.13 -37.34
C LEU A 338 -11.44 13.86 -38.04
N ALA A 339 -12.19 12.85 -37.58
CA ALA A 339 -13.49 12.49 -38.15
C ALA A 339 -14.55 13.61 -37.98
N ALA A 340 -14.38 14.47 -36.98
CA ALA A 340 -15.24 15.63 -36.74
C ALA A 340 -14.80 16.89 -37.51
N MET A 341 -13.59 16.92 -38.10
CA MET A 341 -13.10 18.06 -38.87
C MET A 341 -13.74 18.12 -40.26
N ASP A 342 -14.25 19.30 -40.63
CA ASP A 342 -14.71 19.59 -42.00
C ASP A 342 -13.52 20.07 -42.85
N LEU A 343 -12.81 19.12 -43.47
CA LEU A 343 -11.65 19.42 -44.30
C LEU A 343 -12.07 19.72 -45.76
N PRO A 344 -11.51 20.76 -46.40
CA PRO A 344 -11.85 21.09 -47.78
C PRO A 344 -11.34 20.00 -48.74
N TRP A 345 -12.18 19.59 -49.69
CA TRP A 345 -11.80 18.66 -50.74
C TRP A 345 -10.56 19.18 -51.52
N PRO A 346 -9.54 18.33 -51.80
CA PRO A 346 -9.50 16.87 -51.65
C PRO A 346 -8.84 16.34 -50.35
N LEU A 347 -8.67 17.16 -49.31
CA LEU A 347 -7.97 16.74 -48.09
C LEU A 347 -8.77 15.66 -47.33
N GLN A 348 -8.15 14.48 -47.15
CA GLN A 348 -8.67 13.38 -46.34
C GLN A 348 -7.53 12.78 -45.53
N ILE A 349 -7.33 13.28 -44.30
CA ILE A 349 -6.33 12.72 -43.40
C ILE A 349 -6.82 11.33 -42.95
N PRO A 350 -6.06 10.25 -43.20
CA PRO A 350 -6.42 8.92 -42.72
C PRO A 350 -6.36 8.87 -41.19
N ALA A 351 -7.09 7.93 -40.62
CA ALA A 351 -6.99 7.64 -39.20
C ALA A 351 -5.65 6.95 -38.89
N ILE A 352 -5.05 7.28 -37.74
CA ILE A 352 -3.92 6.54 -37.16
C ILE A 352 -4.37 5.10 -36.90
N THR A 353 -3.62 4.15 -37.41
CA THR A 353 -3.85 2.71 -37.34
C THR A 353 -2.89 2.05 -36.34
N ALA A 354 -3.19 0.81 -35.95
CA ALA A 354 -2.41 0.08 -34.93
C ALA A 354 -0.96 -0.26 -35.36
N ASP A 355 -0.63 -0.13 -36.65
CA ASP A 355 0.72 -0.37 -37.17
C ASP A 355 1.63 0.88 -37.02
N GLU A 356 1.05 2.04 -36.71
CA GLU A 356 1.74 3.34 -36.64
C GLU A 356 2.10 3.74 -35.20
N TYR A 357 1.76 2.91 -34.20
CA TYR A 357 2.13 3.17 -32.81
C TYR A 357 2.24 1.88 -31.98
N GLN A 358 3.08 1.95 -30.96
CA GLN A 358 3.14 0.94 -29.91
C GLN A 358 2.06 1.27 -28.86
N PRO A 359 1.08 0.39 -28.63
CA PRO A 359 -0.09 0.75 -27.82
C PRO A 359 0.24 0.96 -26.35
N LEU A 360 1.25 0.25 -25.83
CA LEU A 360 1.60 0.21 -24.42
C LEU A 360 2.96 0.86 -24.17
N HIS A 361 3.05 1.56 -23.05
CA HIS A 361 4.31 2.03 -22.47
C HIS A 361 4.37 1.64 -20.98
N CYS A 362 5.57 1.68 -20.41
CA CYS A 362 5.77 1.48 -18.98
C CYS A 362 5.19 2.65 -18.18
N PHE A 363 4.08 2.42 -17.49
CA PHE A 363 3.44 3.41 -16.64
C PHE A 363 4.00 3.37 -15.23
N ILE A 364 4.02 2.19 -14.59
CA ILE A 364 4.63 2.02 -13.27
C ILE A 364 5.80 1.06 -13.38
N PRO A 365 7.06 1.54 -13.33
CA PRO A 365 8.21 0.64 -13.34
C PRO A 365 8.11 -0.41 -12.23
N THR A 366 8.46 -1.67 -12.52
CA THR A 366 8.31 -2.79 -11.55
C THR A 366 8.97 -2.47 -10.21
N ALA A 367 10.19 -1.93 -10.25
CA ALA A 367 10.93 -1.51 -9.07
C ALA A 367 10.27 -0.33 -8.33
N SER A 368 9.59 0.57 -9.04
CA SER A 368 8.81 1.65 -8.43
C SER A 368 7.61 1.12 -7.66
N ALA A 369 6.88 0.15 -8.25
CA ALA A 369 5.77 -0.54 -7.59
C ALA A 369 6.19 -1.24 -6.30
N LEU A 370 7.41 -1.79 -6.27
CA LEU A 370 8.00 -2.46 -5.11
C LEU A 370 8.82 -1.53 -4.20
N GLY A 371 8.72 -0.20 -4.37
CA GLY A 371 9.36 0.75 -3.44
C GLY A 371 10.89 0.84 -3.53
N ILE A 372 11.51 0.23 -4.55
CA ILE A 372 12.96 0.13 -4.73
C ILE A 372 13.50 1.40 -5.39
N ALA A 373 14.52 2.03 -4.79
CA ALA A 373 15.12 3.24 -5.33
C ALA A 373 15.85 2.99 -6.67
N PRO A 374 15.88 3.97 -7.59
CA PRO A 374 16.62 3.85 -8.84
C PRO A 374 18.15 3.82 -8.61
N PRO A 375 18.95 3.33 -9.60
CA PRO A 375 18.57 2.95 -10.96
C PRO A 375 17.87 1.59 -11.07
N TRP A 376 17.07 1.39 -12.13
CA TRP A 376 16.25 0.19 -12.31
C TRP A 376 16.62 -0.65 -13.54
N GLU A 377 17.39 -0.09 -14.47
CA GLU A 377 17.86 -0.85 -15.63
C GLU A 377 18.66 -2.06 -15.18
N GLY A 378 18.28 -3.24 -15.69
CA GLY A 378 18.95 -4.50 -15.38
C GLY A 378 18.68 -5.06 -13.98
N ILE A 379 17.67 -4.56 -13.26
CA ILE A 379 17.27 -5.13 -11.97
C ILE A 379 16.89 -6.61 -12.14
N THR A 380 17.33 -7.43 -11.20
CA THR A 380 17.09 -8.89 -11.22
C THR A 380 15.89 -9.28 -10.36
N ALA A 381 15.32 -10.47 -10.61
CA ALA A 381 14.26 -11.04 -9.78
C ALA A 381 14.64 -11.11 -8.29
N GLU A 382 15.91 -11.46 -8.00
CA GLU A 382 16.43 -11.53 -6.63
C GLU A 382 16.41 -10.15 -5.97
N GLN A 383 16.89 -9.11 -6.67
CA GLN A 383 16.87 -7.73 -6.17
C GLN A 383 15.46 -7.19 -5.98
N LEU A 384 14.49 -7.57 -6.81
CA LEU A 384 13.09 -7.18 -6.59
C LEU A 384 12.54 -7.68 -5.25
N VAL A 385 13.06 -8.80 -4.74
CA VAL A 385 12.68 -9.35 -3.44
C VAL A 385 13.55 -8.77 -2.32
N THR A 386 14.87 -8.72 -2.49
CA THR A 386 15.80 -8.34 -1.40
C THR A 386 15.88 -6.85 -1.14
N ASP A 387 15.69 -6.02 -2.16
CA ASP A 387 15.84 -4.55 -2.05
C ASP A 387 14.48 -3.87 -1.77
N SER A 388 13.39 -4.65 -1.84
CA SER A 388 12.04 -4.22 -1.52
C SER A 388 11.88 -4.01 -0.01
N PRO A 389 11.16 -2.96 0.43
CA PRO A 389 10.81 -2.74 1.83
C PRO A 389 9.55 -3.51 2.29
N PHE A 390 8.90 -4.24 1.38
CA PHE A 390 7.77 -5.10 1.70
C PHE A 390 8.26 -6.42 2.31
N ASP A 391 7.47 -7.00 3.21
CA ASP A 391 7.78 -8.30 3.82
C ASP A 391 7.67 -9.45 2.82
N ASP A 392 6.85 -9.27 1.77
CA ASP A 392 6.78 -10.16 0.61
C ASP A 392 6.28 -9.42 -0.62
N VAL A 393 6.68 -9.92 -1.79
CA VAL A 393 6.37 -9.29 -3.07
C VAL A 393 5.90 -10.30 -4.11
N HIS A 394 4.99 -9.86 -4.95
CA HIS A 394 4.61 -10.54 -6.18
C HIS A 394 4.86 -9.60 -7.37
N PHE A 395 5.45 -10.14 -8.43
CA PHE A 395 5.61 -9.42 -9.69
C PHE A 395 5.29 -10.34 -10.86
N ALA A 396 4.79 -9.76 -11.93
CA ALA A 396 4.27 -10.50 -13.07
C ALA A 396 5.40 -11.19 -13.87
N THR A 397 5.04 -12.25 -14.60
CA THR A 397 5.99 -12.92 -15.50
C THR A 397 6.07 -12.25 -16.88
N VAL A 398 5.02 -11.53 -17.25
CA VAL A 398 4.91 -10.65 -18.42
C VAL A 398 4.34 -9.32 -17.95
N ASN A 399 4.63 -8.20 -18.62
CA ASN A 399 4.06 -6.92 -18.22
C ASN A 399 2.54 -6.94 -18.42
N GLU A 400 1.79 -6.65 -17.36
CA GLU A 400 0.33 -6.65 -17.30
C GLU A 400 -0.19 -5.20 -17.28
N PRO A 401 -1.46 -4.95 -17.66
CA PRO A 401 -2.14 -3.70 -17.38
C PRO A 401 -1.97 -3.22 -15.94
N HIS A 402 -1.74 -1.92 -15.78
CA HIS A 402 -1.61 -1.28 -14.48
C HIS A 402 -2.83 -1.55 -13.58
N SER A 403 -2.56 -1.97 -12.35
CA SER A 403 -3.57 -2.33 -11.34
C SER A 403 -4.49 -3.50 -11.75
N GLU A 404 -4.05 -4.38 -12.65
CA GLU A 404 -4.78 -5.60 -12.97
C GLU A 404 -4.89 -6.53 -11.76
N ILE A 405 -6.11 -7.05 -11.57
CA ILE A 405 -6.39 -8.18 -10.70
C ILE A 405 -6.48 -9.44 -11.56
N ASN A 406 -5.55 -10.36 -11.34
CA ASN A 406 -5.53 -11.66 -12.00
C ASN A 406 -5.44 -12.82 -10.98
N PRO A 407 -5.58 -14.09 -11.42
CA PRO A 407 -5.55 -15.23 -10.51
C PRO A 407 -4.26 -15.35 -9.68
N ALA A 408 -3.11 -14.93 -10.21
CA ALA A 408 -1.85 -14.98 -9.48
C ALA A 408 -1.81 -13.92 -8.37
N ASN A 409 -2.30 -12.70 -8.65
CA ASN A 409 -2.44 -11.66 -7.62
C ASN A 409 -3.39 -12.11 -6.51
N ILE A 410 -4.55 -12.67 -6.89
CA ILE A 410 -5.54 -13.16 -5.93
C ILE A 410 -4.92 -14.25 -5.05
N GLN A 411 -4.29 -15.25 -5.65
CA GLN A 411 -3.67 -16.33 -4.87
C GLN A 411 -2.59 -15.80 -3.92
N PHE A 412 -1.78 -14.86 -4.37
CA PHE A 412 -0.80 -14.20 -3.51
C PHE A 412 -1.48 -13.52 -2.32
N VAL A 413 -2.46 -12.65 -2.54
CA VAL A 413 -3.19 -11.96 -1.47
C VAL A 413 -3.82 -12.95 -0.49
N LEU A 414 -4.47 -14.00 -0.99
CA LEU A 414 -5.11 -15.00 -0.13
C LEU A 414 -4.08 -15.76 0.72
N ASN A 415 -2.90 -16.10 0.18
CA ASN A 415 -1.83 -16.71 0.97
C ASN A 415 -1.35 -15.78 2.09
N GLN A 416 -1.23 -14.47 1.82
CA GLN A 416 -0.80 -13.49 2.82
C GLN A 416 -1.87 -13.28 3.91
N LEU A 417 -3.15 -13.33 3.54
CA LEU A 417 -4.25 -13.31 4.51
C LEU A 417 -4.25 -14.57 5.38
N ASP A 418 -4.00 -15.74 4.80
CA ASP A 418 -3.91 -16.99 5.55
C ASP A 418 -2.69 -17.00 6.50
N LEU A 419 -1.58 -16.33 6.15
CA LEU A 419 -0.40 -16.14 7.01
C LEU A 419 -0.63 -15.19 8.19
N THR A 420 -1.53 -14.22 8.03
CA THR A 420 -1.84 -13.19 9.03
C THR A 420 -3.09 -13.51 9.85
N GLU A 421 -3.78 -14.61 9.56
CA GLU A 421 -4.95 -15.05 10.31
C GLU A 421 -4.52 -15.75 11.60
N CYS A 422 -4.94 -15.18 12.73
CA CYS A 422 -4.76 -15.81 14.03
C CYS A 422 -5.56 -17.13 14.11
N PRO A 423 -4.91 -18.29 14.39
CA PRO A 423 -5.60 -19.57 14.52
C PRO A 423 -6.53 -19.64 15.74
N ILE A 424 -6.38 -18.74 16.72
CA ILE A 424 -7.27 -18.61 17.86
C ILE A 424 -8.31 -17.53 17.56
N PRO A 425 -9.60 -17.88 17.40
CA PRO A 425 -10.63 -16.87 17.17
C PRO A 425 -10.85 -16.02 18.44
N PRO A 426 -11.36 -14.79 18.30
CA PRO A 426 -11.72 -13.98 19.45
C PRO A 426 -12.78 -14.65 20.33
N GLY A 427 -12.72 -14.40 21.64
CA GLY A 427 -13.71 -14.89 22.62
C GLY A 427 -13.11 -15.71 23.76
N ASP A 428 -13.86 -16.71 24.24
CA ASP A 428 -13.47 -17.51 25.41
C ASP A 428 -12.68 -18.77 25.02
N LEU A 429 -11.44 -18.86 25.49
CA LEU A 429 -10.60 -20.04 25.38
C LEU A 429 -10.75 -20.92 26.63
N THR A 430 -11.56 -21.97 26.54
CA THR A 430 -11.88 -22.87 27.68
C THR A 430 -11.00 -24.12 27.76
N GLY A 431 -10.26 -24.45 26.70
CA GLY A 431 -9.40 -25.63 26.62
C GLY A 431 -7.93 -25.32 26.90
N GLU A 432 -7.09 -26.35 26.72
CA GLU A 432 -5.63 -26.20 26.67
C GLU A 432 -5.20 -26.02 25.21
N VAL A 433 -4.50 -24.93 24.90
CA VAL A 433 -4.00 -24.61 23.57
C VAL A 433 -2.54 -24.24 23.66
N VAL A 434 -1.73 -24.88 22.81
CA VAL A 434 -0.37 -24.43 22.49
C VAL A 434 -0.42 -23.67 21.20
N LEU A 435 0.31 -22.57 21.20
CA LEU A 435 0.37 -21.67 20.09
C LEU A 435 1.80 -21.36 19.74
N ASN A 436 2.24 -21.88 18.59
CA ASN A 436 3.59 -21.67 18.12
C ASN A 436 3.63 -20.53 17.11
N ASP A 437 4.74 -19.82 17.11
CA ASP A 437 4.99 -18.72 16.19
C ASP A 437 5.36 -19.27 14.80
N THR A 438 4.33 -19.42 13.95
CA THR A 438 4.47 -19.96 12.59
C THR A 438 3.91 -19.02 11.51
N GLY A 439 3.55 -17.78 11.86
CA GLY A 439 3.00 -16.80 10.93
C GLY A 439 2.95 -15.40 11.53
N ASP A 440 2.54 -14.42 10.72
CA ASP A 440 2.60 -13.00 11.07
C ASP A 440 1.25 -12.50 11.55
N TRP A 441 0.76 -13.09 12.64
CA TRP A 441 -0.58 -12.85 13.13
C TRP A 441 -0.53 -12.30 14.55
N PHE A 442 -1.62 -11.61 14.90
CA PHE A 442 -1.72 -10.89 16.16
C PHE A 442 -2.80 -11.53 17.03
N LEU A 443 -2.57 -11.54 18.34
CA LEU A 443 -3.56 -11.98 19.31
C LEU A 443 -4.71 -10.97 19.35
N THR A 444 -5.90 -11.46 19.05
CA THR A 444 -7.16 -10.70 19.08
C THR A 444 -7.74 -10.63 20.49
N ALA A 445 -8.94 -10.06 20.64
CA ALA A 445 -9.68 -10.12 21.92
C ALA A 445 -9.82 -11.55 22.42
N LEU A 446 -9.24 -11.88 23.57
CA LEU A 446 -9.25 -13.26 24.05
C LEU A 446 -9.39 -13.30 25.57
N THR A 447 -10.26 -14.18 26.05
CA THR A 447 -10.40 -14.52 27.47
C THR A 447 -9.92 -15.95 27.68
N VAL A 448 -8.75 -16.12 28.28
CA VAL A 448 -8.19 -17.42 28.63
C VAL A 448 -8.85 -17.92 29.91
N LEU A 449 -9.74 -18.89 29.80
CA LEU A 449 -10.42 -19.58 30.91
C LEU A 449 -9.82 -20.97 31.21
N GLY A 450 -9.14 -21.56 30.21
CA GLY A 450 -8.36 -22.79 30.34
C GLY A 450 -6.87 -22.49 30.43
N ARG A 451 -6.08 -23.00 29.48
CA ARG A 451 -4.63 -22.78 29.44
C ARG A 451 -4.19 -22.38 28.03
N LEU A 452 -3.49 -21.27 27.91
CA LEU A 452 -2.84 -20.84 26.68
C LEU A 452 -1.33 -20.84 26.91
N CYS A 453 -0.60 -21.62 26.13
CA CYS A 453 0.86 -21.61 26.14
C CYS A 453 1.38 -21.05 24.82
N LEU A 454 2.12 -19.95 24.90
CA LEU A 454 2.79 -19.33 23.75
C LEU A 454 4.18 -19.95 23.61
N GLN A 455 4.42 -20.63 22.49
CA GLN A 455 5.64 -21.35 22.12
C GLN A 455 6.08 -22.42 23.15
N SER A 456 5.61 -23.66 22.98
CA SER A 456 5.97 -24.78 23.88
C SER A 456 6.61 -25.94 23.14
N ALA A 457 7.73 -26.44 23.66
CA ALA A 457 8.37 -27.68 23.18
C ALA A 457 7.83 -28.95 23.87
N GLU A 458 6.80 -28.86 24.73
CA GLU A 458 6.27 -30.01 25.45
C GLU A 458 5.35 -30.89 24.59
N GLN A 459 5.72 -32.16 24.44
CA GLN A 459 4.91 -33.15 23.69
C GLN A 459 3.61 -33.55 24.40
N GLU A 460 3.51 -33.34 25.71
CA GLU A 460 2.27 -33.66 26.46
C GLU A 460 1.13 -32.69 26.13
N PHE A 461 1.43 -31.51 25.59
CA PHE A 461 0.45 -30.50 25.18
C PHE A 461 -0.17 -30.71 23.78
N GLY A 462 0.18 -31.81 23.09
CA GLY A 462 -0.39 -32.16 21.79
C GLY A 462 0.64 -32.46 20.70
N ALA A 463 0.16 -32.66 19.48
CA ALA A 463 0.98 -33.01 18.31
C ALA A 463 1.79 -31.82 17.74
N ASP A 464 1.53 -30.61 18.21
CA ASP A 464 2.07 -29.34 17.71
C ASP A 464 3.08 -28.75 18.70
N ALA A 465 4.03 -29.55 19.22
CA ALA A 465 5.14 -29.02 19.99
C ALA A 465 6.09 -28.22 19.08
N ALA A 466 6.49 -27.03 19.52
CA ALA A 466 7.55 -26.26 18.87
C ALA A 466 8.85 -27.06 18.84
N ALA A 467 9.73 -26.72 17.89
CA ALA A 467 11.08 -27.28 17.86
C ALA A 467 11.81 -26.97 19.18
N PRO A 468 12.55 -27.92 19.77
CA PRO A 468 13.35 -27.64 20.96
C PRO A 468 14.28 -26.44 20.77
N SER A 469 14.45 -25.62 21.80
CA SER A 469 15.27 -24.39 21.74
C SER A 469 14.80 -23.36 20.71
N SER A 470 13.52 -23.37 20.32
CA SER A 470 12.93 -22.31 19.49
C SER A 470 12.58 -21.06 20.31
N HIS A 471 12.38 -19.96 19.58
CA HIS A 471 11.84 -18.71 20.09
C HIS A 471 10.59 -18.36 19.29
N GLY A 472 9.58 -17.78 19.93
CA GLY A 472 8.39 -17.27 19.26
C GLY A 472 8.06 -15.85 19.73
N THR A 473 7.60 -15.02 18.81
CA THR A 473 7.17 -13.64 19.05
C THR A 473 5.66 -13.53 18.88
N PHE A 474 4.99 -12.91 19.86
CA PHE A 474 3.55 -12.74 19.86
C PHE A 474 3.20 -11.33 20.26
N GLU A 475 2.14 -10.80 19.66
CA GLU A 475 1.75 -9.41 19.86
C GLU A 475 0.25 -9.30 20.09
N ILE A 476 -0.15 -8.44 21.04
CA ILE A 476 -1.55 -8.06 21.22
C ILE A 476 -1.76 -6.76 20.44
N LEU A 477 -2.59 -6.82 19.39
CA LEU A 477 -2.95 -5.66 18.58
C LEU A 477 -4.10 -4.90 19.25
N SER A 478 -4.03 -3.58 19.16
CA SER A 478 -5.01 -2.65 19.71
C SER A 478 -6.30 -2.61 18.88
N CYS A 479 -7.04 -3.72 18.87
CA CYS A 479 -8.40 -3.83 18.38
C CYS A 479 -9.02 -5.20 18.74
N PRO A 480 -9.79 -5.33 19.84
CA PRO A 480 -9.96 -4.37 20.94
C PRO A 480 -8.74 -4.29 21.87
N GLY A 481 -7.66 -5.03 21.60
CA GLY A 481 -6.42 -4.96 22.38
C GLY A 481 -6.52 -5.59 23.75
N LEU A 482 -7.53 -6.41 24.02
CA LEU A 482 -7.77 -6.98 25.34
C LEU A 482 -7.47 -8.48 25.36
N LEU A 483 -6.41 -8.86 26.07
CA LEU A 483 -6.15 -10.25 26.46
C LEU A 483 -6.41 -10.38 27.96
N THR A 484 -7.43 -11.16 28.34
CA THR A 484 -7.77 -11.43 29.74
C THR A 484 -7.41 -12.87 30.10
N VAL A 485 -6.63 -13.07 31.15
CA VAL A 485 -6.46 -14.37 31.80
C VAL A 485 -7.46 -14.44 32.93
N GLY A 486 -8.56 -15.15 32.73
CA GLY A 486 -9.63 -15.27 33.73
C GLY A 486 -9.16 -15.98 35.00
N ALA A 487 -9.94 -15.93 36.08
CA ALA A 487 -9.54 -16.40 37.41
C ALA A 487 -8.98 -17.84 37.49
N GLU A 488 -9.49 -18.76 36.68
CA GLU A 488 -9.00 -20.15 36.57
C GLU A 488 -8.06 -20.37 35.39
N GLY A 489 -7.84 -19.32 34.59
CA GLY A 489 -7.04 -19.33 33.38
C GLY A 489 -5.54 -19.28 33.66
N ILE A 490 -4.77 -19.90 32.77
CA ILE A 490 -3.30 -19.89 32.81
C ILE A 490 -2.77 -19.44 31.45
N LEU A 491 -1.97 -18.37 31.44
CA LEU A 491 -1.16 -17.95 30.30
C LEU A 491 0.30 -18.27 30.58
N GLU A 492 0.95 -18.99 29.68
CA GLU A 492 2.37 -19.36 29.78
C GLU A 492 3.15 -18.81 28.60
N LEU A 493 4.30 -18.21 28.87
CA LEU A 493 5.25 -17.75 27.86
C LEU A 493 6.46 -18.68 27.86
N GLY A 494 6.65 -19.43 26.78
CA GLY A 494 7.65 -20.50 26.71
C GLY A 494 7.21 -21.76 27.45
N GLY A 495 7.89 -22.86 27.18
CA GLY A 495 7.55 -24.17 27.75
C GLY A 495 8.52 -25.26 27.31
N GLY A 496 8.58 -26.37 28.03
CA GLY A 496 9.47 -27.48 27.70
C GLY A 496 10.23 -28.03 28.89
N ALA A 497 10.75 -29.25 28.72
CA ALA A 497 11.76 -29.79 29.62
C ALA A 497 12.99 -28.88 29.65
N ALA A 498 13.68 -28.79 30.79
CA ALA A 498 14.81 -27.88 30.97
C ALA A 498 15.95 -28.03 29.94
N SER A 499 16.08 -29.20 29.28
CA SER A 499 17.05 -29.46 28.22
C SER A 499 16.57 -29.10 26.81
N GLU A 500 15.27 -28.90 26.61
CA GLU A 500 14.61 -28.76 25.30
C GLU A 500 13.64 -27.58 25.24
N MET A 501 13.72 -26.66 26.21
CA MET A 501 12.80 -25.55 26.40
C MET A 501 12.73 -24.62 25.20
N ALA A 502 11.51 -24.20 24.85
CA ALA A 502 11.25 -23.10 23.93
C ALA A 502 10.88 -21.83 24.71
N THR A 503 11.14 -20.68 24.09
CA THR A 503 10.95 -19.35 24.72
C THR A 503 9.96 -18.52 23.92
N ALA A 504 9.26 -17.61 24.59
CA ALA A 504 8.35 -16.68 23.93
C ALA A 504 8.60 -15.24 24.36
N GLN A 505 8.43 -14.30 23.44
CA GLN A 505 8.24 -12.89 23.73
C GLN A 505 6.76 -12.54 23.47
N LEU A 506 6.09 -11.95 24.45
CA LEU A 506 4.76 -11.35 24.29
C LEU A 506 4.88 -9.82 24.38
N THR A 507 4.49 -9.12 23.33
CA THR A 507 4.47 -7.65 23.28
C THR A 507 3.04 -7.13 23.39
N VAL A 508 2.77 -6.31 24.40
CA VAL A 508 1.52 -5.56 24.56
C VAL A 508 1.72 -4.20 23.91
N ARG A 509 1.07 -3.96 22.76
CA ARG A 509 1.24 -2.74 21.96
C ARG A 509 0.53 -1.53 22.59
N SER A 510 0.90 -0.32 22.15
CA SER A 510 0.27 0.94 22.56
C SER A 510 -1.27 0.88 22.47
N GLY A 511 -1.96 1.15 23.58
CA GLY A 511 -3.43 1.12 23.67
C GLY A 511 -4.05 -0.26 23.93
N SER A 512 -3.24 -1.32 24.05
CA SER A 512 -3.69 -2.66 24.43
C SER A 512 -3.58 -2.90 25.94
N ILE A 513 -4.38 -3.85 26.44
CA ILE A 513 -4.51 -4.24 27.83
C ILE A 513 -4.28 -5.74 27.96
N LEU A 514 -3.31 -6.12 28.79
CA LEU A 514 -3.17 -7.47 29.32
C LEU A 514 -3.74 -7.50 30.74
N ARG A 515 -4.85 -8.21 30.95
CA ARG A 515 -5.52 -8.32 32.25
C ARG A 515 -5.30 -9.70 32.85
N ILE A 516 -4.79 -9.78 34.07
CA ILE A 516 -4.47 -11.02 34.77
C ILE A 516 -5.34 -11.16 36.02
N GLU A 517 -6.34 -12.03 35.94
CA GLU A 517 -7.19 -12.47 37.07
C GLU A 517 -6.79 -13.87 37.56
N GLY A 518 -6.29 -14.72 36.66
CA GLY A 518 -5.75 -16.05 36.95
C GLY A 518 -4.23 -16.03 37.10
N GLN A 519 -3.53 -16.85 36.31
CA GLN A 519 -2.08 -17.02 36.41
C GLN A 519 -1.36 -16.68 35.10
N LEU A 520 -0.34 -15.83 35.17
CA LEU A 520 0.66 -15.61 34.12
C LEU A 520 2.00 -16.22 34.55
N VAL A 521 2.54 -17.13 33.73
CA VAL A 521 3.83 -17.79 33.97
C VAL A 521 4.81 -17.43 32.86
N LEU A 522 5.98 -16.91 33.24
CA LEU A 522 7.07 -16.69 32.30
C LEU A 522 8.13 -17.76 32.53
N HIS A 523 8.32 -18.65 31.55
CA HIS A 523 9.38 -19.65 31.61
C HIS A 523 10.76 -19.02 31.41
N PRO A 524 11.85 -19.72 31.80
CA PRO A 524 13.20 -19.19 31.65
C PRO A 524 13.52 -18.71 30.23
N GLY A 525 14.09 -17.51 30.10
CA GLY A 525 14.41 -16.90 28.80
C GLY A 525 13.22 -16.29 28.05
N SER A 526 11.98 -16.45 28.53
CA SER A 526 10.81 -15.78 27.97
C SER A 526 10.67 -14.34 28.48
N GLU A 527 9.96 -13.52 27.70
CA GLU A 527 9.85 -12.09 27.91
C GLU A 527 8.41 -11.57 27.75
N LEU A 528 8.01 -10.62 28.59
CA LEU A 528 6.83 -9.79 28.41
C LEU A 528 7.27 -8.33 28.24
N VAL A 529 6.87 -7.69 27.15
CA VAL A 529 7.17 -6.28 26.84
C VAL A 529 5.88 -5.47 26.85
N LEU A 530 5.84 -4.38 27.62
CA LEU A 530 4.78 -3.37 27.58
C LEU A 530 5.33 -2.12 26.87
N GLU A 531 4.75 -1.78 25.73
CA GLU A 531 5.12 -0.56 25.00
C GLU A 531 4.51 0.69 25.63
N SER A 532 5.03 1.87 25.26
CA SER A 532 4.42 3.15 25.64
C SER A 532 2.91 3.14 25.33
N GLY A 533 2.07 3.48 26.31
CA GLY A 533 0.61 3.48 26.17
C GLY A 533 -0.07 2.11 26.38
N ALA A 534 0.69 1.02 26.58
CA ALA A 534 0.15 -0.28 26.94
C ALA A 534 -0.16 -0.39 28.44
N THR A 535 -1.12 -1.24 28.81
CA THR A 535 -1.53 -1.46 30.20
C THR A 535 -1.42 -2.93 30.60
N LEU A 536 -0.74 -3.21 31.71
CA LEU A 536 -0.81 -4.50 32.41
C LEU A 536 -1.67 -4.34 33.66
N GLN A 537 -2.83 -4.98 33.69
CA GLN A 537 -3.76 -4.95 34.83
C GLN A 537 -3.71 -6.26 35.59
N ILE A 538 -3.32 -6.25 36.87
CA ILE A 538 -3.30 -7.41 37.74
C ILE A 538 -4.48 -7.29 38.72
N ALA A 539 -5.49 -8.14 38.57
CA ALA A 539 -6.78 -8.05 39.25
C ALA A 539 -7.09 -9.33 40.04
N GLY A 540 -6.41 -9.53 41.18
CA GLY A 540 -6.47 -10.75 41.99
C GLY A 540 -5.58 -11.89 41.49
N GLY A 541 -4.79 -11.65 40.44
CA GLY A 541 -4.02 -12.67 39.73
C GLY A 541 -2.63 -12.96 40.29
N ILE A 542 -1.98 -13.95 39.69
CA ILE A 542 -0.64 -14.43 40.02
C ILE A 542 0.30 -14.19 38.83
N LEU A 543 1.38 -13.43 39.06
CA LEU A 543 2.52 -13.37 38.14
C LEU A 543 3.64 -14.27 38.67
N ASP A 544 4.02 -15.30 37.92
CA ASP A 544 5.12 -16.22 38.22
C ASP A 544 6.27 -16.01 37.22
N GLN A 545 7.26 -15.20 37.60
CA GLN A 545 8.51 -15.03 36.85
C GLN A 545 9.51 -16.12 37.25
N ARG A 546 9.69 -17.12 36.38
CA ARG A 546 10.67 -18.20 36.59
C ARG A 546 12.11 -17.70 36.33
N PRO A 547 13.14 -18.48 36.69
CA PRO A 547 14.51 -18.01 36.61
C PRO A 547 14.88 -17.52 35.21
N HIS A 548 15.63 -16.43 35.07
CA HIS A 548 16.05 -15.86 33.79
C HIS A 548 14.94 -15.32 32.87
N SER A 549 13.68 -15.22 33.32
CA SER A 549 12.64 -14.51 32.56
C SER A 549 12.77 -12.99 32.69
N THR A 550 12.22 -12.25 31.73
CA THR A 550 12.21 -10.77 31.73
C THR A 550 10.79 -10.22 31.64
N ILE A 551 10.49 -9.19 32.43
CA ILE A 551 9.34 -8.31 32.19
C ILE A 551 9.91 -6.90 31.98
N GLN A 552 9.58 -6.28 30.85
CA GLN A 552 10.02 -4.95 30.48
C GLN A 552 8.83 -4.03 30.25
N ALA A 553 8.67 -3.02 31.09
CA ALA A 553 7.69 -1.95 30.92
C ALA A 553 8.40 -0.68 30.44
N GLN A 554 8.08 -0.22 29.23
CA GLN A 554 8.70 0.95 28.61
C GLN A 554 8.12 2.28 29.14
N PRO A 555 8.86 3.40 29.04
CA PRO A 555 8.35 4.75 29.34
C PRO A 555 6.98 5.00 28.72
N GLY A 556 6.02 5.41 29.56
CA GLY A 556 4.64 5.69 29.13
C GLY A 556 3.67 4.50 29.19
N SER A 557 4.15 3.29 29.51
CA SER A 557 3.29 2.15 29.85
C SER A 557 2.72 2.27 31.27
N THR A 558 1.63 1.53 31.56
CA THR A 558 0.94 1.54 32.85
C THR A 558 0.85 0.12 33.44
N ILE A 559 1.10 -0.02 34.74
CA ILE A 559 0.82 -1.23 35.51
C ILE A 559 -0.21 -0.90 36.57
N GLU A 560 -1.33 -1.60 36.54
CA GLU A 560 -2.45 -1.42 37.45
C GLU A 560 -2.61 -2.63 38.36
N SER A 561 -2.91 -2.39 39.64
CA SER A 561 -3.11 -3.43 40.64
C SER A 561 -4.44 -3.22 41.36
N GLU A 562 -5.32 -4.20 41.24
CA GLU A 562 -6.60 -4.29 41.94
C GLU A 562 -6.69 -5.62 42.69
N GLY A 563 -7.33 -5.64 43.88
CA GLY A 563 -7.51 -6.87 44.64
C GLY A 563 -6.23 -7.45 45.24
N HIS A 564 -6.20 -8.76 45.44
CA HIS A 564 -5.10 -9.47 46.12
C HIS A 564 -4.15 -10.10 45.10
N ASN A 565 -3.04 -9.44 44.82
CA ASN A 565 -2.10 -9.81 43.78
C ASN A 565 -0.85 -10.49 44.35
N VAL A 566 -0.41 -11.56 43.69
CA VAL A 566 0.84 -12.25 44.04
C VAL A 566 1.80 -12.15 42.87
N TRP A 567 2.98 -11.59 43.10
CA TRP A 567 4.06 -11.54 42.12
C TRP A 567 5.28 -12.27 42.69
N ALA A 568 5.59 -13.43 42.12
CA ALA A 568 6.77 -14.21 42.45
C ALA A 568 7.88 -13.95 41.43
N GLN A 569 9.05 -13.51 41.92
CA GLN A 569 10.22 -13.25 41.10
C GLN A 569 11.36 -14.20 41.49
N ALA A 570 11.64 -15.18 40.63
CA ALA A 570 12.68 -16.19 40.85
C ALA A 570 14.10 -15.66 40.62
N PHE A 571 15.11 -16.48 40.93
CA PHE A 571 16.52 -16.07 40.85
C PHE A 571 16.91 -15.66 39.41
N ALA A 572 17.79 -14.66 39.29
CA ALA A 572 18.30 -14.17 38.00
C ALA A 572 17.26 -13.71 36.95
N SER A 573 15.99 -13.55 37.34
CA SER A 573 14.96 -12.91 36.52
C SER A 573 15.09 -11.38 36.60
N GLN A 574 14.56 -10.69 35.59
CA GLN A 574 14.64 -9.24 35.46
C GLN A 574 13.25 -8.61 35.38
N LEU A 575 13.05 -7.51 36.10
CA LEU A 575 11.93 -6.60 35.94
C LEU A 575 12.49 -5.22 35.61
N ILE A 576 12.29 -4.75 34.38
CA ILE A 576 12.65 -3.40 33.96
C ILE A 576 11.38 -2.56 34.05
N LEU A 577 11.32 -1.66 35.01
CA LEU A 577 10.12 -0.90 35.37
C LEU A 577 10.33 0.59 35.07
N ASP A 578 10.01 0.98 33.85
CA ASP A 578 9.96 2.37 33.40
C ASP A 578 8.50 2.77 33.12
N ALA A 579 7.59 2.45 34.03
CA ALA A 579 6.14 2.59 33.89
C ALA A 579 5.52 3.52 34.95
N SER A 580 4.26 3.91 34.72
CA SER A 580 3.38 4.38 35.80
C SER A 580 2.78 3.18 36.52
N VAL A 581 2.90 3.12 37.85
CA VAL A 581 2.33 2.05 38.67
C VAL A 581 1.20 2.62 39.53
N THR A 582 0.00 2.10 39.32
CA THR A 582 -1.22 2.52 40.02
C THR A 582 -1.72 1.39 40.92
N LEU A 583 -1.87 1.68 42.21
CA LEU A 583 -2.46 0.78 43.20
C LEU A 583 -3.84 1.30 43.59
N PHE A 584 -4.90 0.55 43.30
CA PHE A 584 -6.28 0.93 43.62
C PHE A 584 -6.64 0.67 45.10
N GLU A 585 -7.67 1.36 45.59
CA GLU A 585 -8.15 1.28 46.97
C GLU A 585 -8.45 -0.20 47.37
N HIS A 586 -7.95 -0.62 48.53
CA HIS A 586 -8.01 -2.01 49.02
C HIS A 586 -7.17 -3.06 48.26
N SER A 587 -6.33 -2.67 47.30
CA SER A 587 -5.37 -3.60 46.69
C SER A 587 -4.32 -4.08 47.70
N GLN A 588 -4.02 -5.38 47.67
CA GLN A 588 -2.91 -6.01 48.39
C GLN A 588 -1.90 -6.55 47.38
N TRP A 589 -0.72 -5.94 47.31
CA TRP A 589 0.38 -6.41 46.48
C TRP A 589 1.37 -7.24 47.30
N HIS A 590 1.49 -8.52 47.01
CA HIS A 590 2.46 -9.42 47.65
C HIS A 590 3.58 -9.77 46.66
N HIS A 591 4.74 -9.11 46.79
CA HIS A 591 5.91 -9.40 45.96
C HIS A 591 6.90 -10.32 46.68
N HIS A 592 7.19 -11.49 46.11
CA HIS A 592 8.13 -12.47 46.64
C HIS A 592 9.42 -12.49 45.82
N PHE A 593 10.55 -12.12 46.42
CA PHE A 593 11.85 -12.08 45.74
C PHE A 593 12.73 -13.26 46.14
N SER A 594 13.26 -13.96 45.13
CA SER A 594 14.36 -14.90 45.31
C SER A 594 15.72 -14.19 45.32
N PRO A 595 16.78 -14.82 45.87
CA PRO A 595 18.14 -14.30 45.76
C PRO A 595 18.50 -14.00 44.29
N GLU A 596 19.18 -12.88 44.05
CA GLU A 596 19.65 -12.45 42.72
C GLU A 596 18.56 -12.02 41.72
N ALA A 597 17.28 -12.00 42.09
CA ALA A 597 16.26 -11.26 41.35
C ALA A 597 16.63 -9.76 41.28
N ARG A 598 16.34 -9.11 40.14
CA ARG A 598 16.67 -7.69 39.91
C ARG A 598 15.45 -6.91 39.43
N ILE A 599 15.28 -5.72 40.00
CA ILE A 599 14.43 -4.66 39.45
C ILE A 599 15.35 -3.55 38.94
N TRP A 600 15.14 -3.14 37.70
CA TRP A 600 15.86 -2.06 37.05
C TRP A 600 14.90 -0.94 36.70
N THR A 601 15.39 0.29 36.73
CA THR A 601 14.72 1.45 36.14
C THR A 601 15.80 2.25 35.44
N THR A 602 15.53 2.66 34.22
CA THR A 602 16.45 3.47 33.41
C THR A 602 15.98 4.93 33.31
N SER A 603 14.75 5.21 33.74
CA SER A 603 14.06 6.48 33.63
C SER A 603 13.20 6.79 34.88
N HIS A 604 12.16 7.62 34.77
CA HIS A 604 11.28 7.97 35.89
C HIS A 604 10.17 6.92 36.04
N CYS A 605 10.10 6.25 37.19
CA CYS A 605 8.95 5.43 37.58
C CYS A 605 7.99 6.27 38.44
N GLY A 606 6.73 6.39 38.00
CA GLY A 606 5.67 7.07 38.76
C GLY A 606 4.91 6.07 39.63
N PHE A 607 4.64 6.40 40.89
CA PHE A 607 3.79 5.60 41.78
C PHE A 607 2.62 6.44 42.24
N GLU A 608 1.40 5.99 41.91
CA GLU A 608 0.16 6.62 42.33
C GLU A 608 -0.66 5.65 43.20
N LEU A 609 -1.09 6.14 44.36
CA LEU A 609 -1.94 5.42 45.32
C LEU A 609 -3.29 6.10 45.27
N HIS A 610 -4.32 5.35 44.86
CA HIS A 610 -5.70 5.83 44.78
C HIS A 610 -6.53 5.37 45.97
#